data_AF-A0A3D5USJ2-F1
#
_entry.id   AF-A0A3D5USJ2-F1
#
_cell.length_a   1.000
_cell.length_b   1.000
_cell.length_c   1.000
_cell.angle_alpha   90.00
_cell.angle_beta   90.00
_cell.angle_gamma   90.00
#
_symmetry.space_group_name_H-M   'P 1'
#
loop_
_entity.id
_entity.type
_entity.pdbx_description
1 polymer ?
#
loop_
_entity_poly.entity_id
_entity_poly.type
_entity_poly.pdbx_seq_one_letter_code
_entity_poly.pdbx_strand_id
1 'polypeptide(L)'
;ADASTGAHSPALVRQGQIAQLISSKPINRRRILEEAAGITGLYTRRHEAELRLKAAETNLTRLDDVVAQVESQLASLKRQARQAVRYRNLSGQIRETEAILLHLRWTQAVTSLKQSEEKLAETDVRVTELTREAAAATTLEAEAADRLPPLREKEAEAAARLHRLTVERENLDAEEARAREQAARLTARLEQIEQDLGRERHLIEDTQGAMSRLDAESQELKGAEEGQAEAQAAAQARVEENRVSLDATEQELDQLNQEIAALSAERTSLVRTIEAGRQRIEKLERQLAEIARERETLSDAEEKKAQIALQSAELDEAAKRVSDAERAALEAEEARRGAQEREKAAREPMQQAERAAGDLAAEAKTLADMLSVGESDLWPPVIDAIAVEHGYETALGAALGDDLGVPEDAAAPIHWGALPPFDTPPALPEGATPLSYFVKGPNSLARRLSQIGIVVSIEDGERLHALLAPGQRLVTKEGALWRWDGYTAAADAPTASARRLEQRNRLADLEGELAEARRKAMEARNAFDAAHVAAEQAMQEEQARRAALREAQGENNRIRDALASTERAASAQLSRL
;
A
#
# COMPACT_ATOMS: atom_id res chain seq x y z
N ALA A 1 -78.24 104.22 -34.89
CA ALA A 1 -79.53 104.03 -34.24
C ALA A 1 -80.06 105.40 -33.86
N ASP A 2 -81.31 105.63 -34.23
CA ASP A 2 -82.28 106.49 -33.57
C ASP A 2 -82.06 107.99 -33.51
N ALA A 3 -82.92 108.65 -34.27
CA ALA A 3 -83.56 109.90 -33.90
C ALA A 3 -83.73 110.00 -32.38
N SER A 4 -82.88 110.82 -31.75
CA SER A 4 -83.03 111.20 -30.36
C SER A 4 -84.12 112.27 -30.23
N THR A 5 -85.37 111.85 -30.42
CA THR A 5 -86.58 112.61 -30.10
C THR A 5 -87.25 111.96 -28.90
N GLY A 6 -86.61 112.06 -27.73
CA GLY A 6 -87.15 111.65 -26.44
C GLY A 6 -86.39 112.34 -25.31
N ALA A 7 -87.12 113.01 -24.41
CA ALA A 7 -86.78 113.64 -23.11
C ALA A 7 -85.44 114.42 -22.88
N HIS A 8 -84.41 114.23 -23.70
CA HIS A 8 -83.07 114.83 -23.64
C HIS A 8 -82.66 115.44 -25.01
N SER A 9 -83.62 116.00 -25.74
CA SER A 9 -83.33 116.73 -26.99
C SER A 9 -82.48 117.99 -26.70
N PRO A 10 -81.36 118.21 -27.41
CA PRO A 10 -80.43 119.31 -27.15
C PRO A 10 -80.96 120.70 -27.54
N ALA A 11 -82.22 120.79 -28.01
CA ALA A 11 -82.87 122.03 -28.43
C ALA A 11 -83.72 122.72 -27.33
N LEU A 12 -83.81 122.17 -26.12
CA LEU A 12 -84.61 122.72 -25.01
C LEU A 12 -83.75 122.96 -23.75
N VAL A 13 -83.38 124.22 -23.54
CA VAL A 13 -82.63 124.66 -22.36
C VAL A 13 -83.61 124.88 -21.20
N ARG A 14 -83.55 124.05 -20.16
CA ARG A 14 -84.28 124.34 -18.90
C ARG A 14 -83.56 125.43 -18.12
N GLN A 15 -84.33 126.38 -17.56
CA GLN A 15 -83.81 127.45 -16.72
C GLN A 15 -83.08 126.84 -15.50
N GLY A 16 -81.75 127.03 -15.43
CA GLY A 16 -80.86 126.47 -14.40
C GLY A 16 -79.75 125.54 -14.91
N GLN A 17 -79.81 125.07 -16.16
CA GLN A 17 -78.83 124.11 -16.71
C GLN A 17 -77.46 124.75 -17.07
N ILE A 18 -77.41 126.07 -17.31
CA ILE A 18 -76.15 126.82 -17.56
C ILE A 18 -75.30 126.92 -16.28
N ALA A 19 -75.93 127.10 -15.11
CA ALA A 19 -75.24 127.18 -13.83
C ALA A 19 -74.59 125.82 -13.44
N GLN A 20 -75.25 124.70 -13.78
CA GLN A 20 -74.72 123.34 -13.59
C GLN A 20 -73.54 123.03 -14.53
N LEU A 21 -73.50 123.64 -15.71
CA LEU A 21 -72.41 123.48 -16.68
C LEU A 21 -71.12 124.19 -16.19
N ILE A 22 -71.27 125.33 -15.49
CA ILE A 22 -70.17 126.10 -14.88
C ILE A 22 -69.61 125.44 -13.61
N SER A 23 -70.38 124.61 -12.90
CA SER A 23 -69.93 123.91 -11.69
C SER A 23 -69.52 122.44 -11.89
N SER A 24 -69.69 121.89 -13.11
CA SER A 24 -69.36 120.49 -13.40
C SER A 24 -67.85 120.24 -13.50
N LYS A 25 -67.39 119.06 -13.05
CA LYS A 25 -65.99 118.62 -13.20
C LYS A 25 -65.58 118.65 -14.69
N PRO A 26 -64.32 119.01 -15.02
CA PRO A 26 -63.85 119.15 -16.40
C PRO A 26 -64.19 117.99 -17.35
N ILE A 27 -64.17 116.76 -16.85
CA ILE A 27 -64.57 115.54 -17.58
C ILE A 27 -66.06 115.55 -17.98
N ASN A 28 -66.94 115.98 -17.08
CA ASN A 28 -68.38 116.05 -17.37
C ASN A 28 -68.71 117.22 -18.30
N ARG A 29 -67.98 118.35 -18.17
CA ARG A 29 -68.09 119.48 -19.10
C ARG A 29 -67.62 119.11 -20.51
N ARG A 30 -66.50 118.40 -20.64
CA ARG A 30 -65.96 117.89 -21.90
C ARG A 30 -66.96 116.93 -22.58
N ARG A 31 -67.57 116.01 -21.82
CA ARG A 31 -68.60 115.09 -22.34
C ARG A 31 -69.78 115.82 -22.99
N ILE A 32 -70.28 116.88 -22.35
CA ILE A 32 -71.42 117.68 -22.86
C ILE A 32 -71.02 118.50 -24.10
N LEU A 33 -69.81 119.08 -24.13
CA LEU A 33 -69.31 119.81 -25.29
C LEU A 33 -69.05 118.91 -26.51
N GLU A 34 -68.54 117.69 -26.28
CA GLU A 34 -68.30 116.69 -27.33
C GLU A 34 -69.61 116.12 -27.90
N GLU A 35 -70.67 116.05 -27.07
CA GLU A 35 -72.02 115.63 -27.44
C GLU A 35 -72.75 116.72 -28.25
N ALA A 36 -72.50 118.00 -27.96
CA ALA A 36 -73.00 119.13 -28.75
C ALA A 36 -72.28 119.33 -30.09
N ALA A 37 -70.99 118.94 -30.18
CA ALA A 37 -70.18 119.04 -31.39
C ALA A 37 -70.27 117.80 -32.31
N GLY A 38 -71.04 116.76 -31.92
CA GLY A 38 -71.24 115.55 -32.71
C GLY A 38 -70.00 114.64 -32.86
N ILE A 39 -68.95 114.85 -32.06
CA ILE A 39 -67.66 114.14 -32.16
C ILE A 39 -67.49 113.01 -31.14
N THR A 40 -68.43 112.83 -30.20
CA THR A 40 -68.44 111.74 -29.20
C THR A 40 -68.38 110.36 -29.83
N GLY A 41 -69.01 110.15 -31.00
CA GLY A 41 -68.95 108.89 -31.73
C GLY A 41 -67.59 108.56 -32.36
N LEU A 42 -66.71 109.55 -32.57
CA LEU A 42 -65.39 109.35 -33.15
C LEU A 42 -64.37 108.88 -32.11
N TYR A 43 -64.42 109.46 -30.91
CA TYR A 43 -63.56 109.09 -29.78
C TYR A 43 -63.89 107.71 -29.21
N THR A 44 -65.17 107.35 -29.12
CA THR A 44 -65.58 106.01 -28.69
C THR A 44 -65.12 104.93 -29.67
N ARG A 45 -65.23 105.18 -31.00
CA ARG A 45 -64.68 104.27 -32.02
C ARG A 45 -63.15 104.14 -31.95
N ARG A 46 -62.43 105.24 -31.69
CA ARG A 46 -60.96 105.21 -31.54
C ARG A 46 -60.55 104.42 -30.30
N HIS A 47 -61.21 104.65 -29.16
CA HIS A 47 -60.92 103.91 -27.93
C HIS A 47 -61.28 102.43 -28.06
N GLU A 48 -62.41 102.10 -28.71
CA GLU A 48 -62.80 100.71 -29.01
C GLU A 48 -61.82 100.03 -29.97
N ALA A 49 -61.28 100.75 -30.96
CA ALA A 49 -60.23 100.25 -31.85
C ALA A 49 -58.89 100.05 -31.11
N GLU A 50 -58.49 100.97 -30.23
CA GLU A 50 -57.31 100.83 -29.36
C GLU A 50 -57.47 99.65 -28.38
N LEU A 51 -58.66 99.44 -27.81
CA LEU A 51 -58.94 98.31 -26.93
C LEU A 51 -58.89 96.98 -27.72
N ARG A 52 -59.44 96.95 -28.94
CA ARG A 52 -59.35 95.79 -29.84
C ARG A 52 -57.91 95.52 -30.27
N LEU A 53 -57.11 96.55 -30.55
CA LEU A 53 -55.70 96.41 -30.91
C LEU A 53 -54.89 95.85 -29.74
N LYS A 54 -55.05 96.41 -28.54
CA LYS A 54 -54.40 95.88 -27.33
C LYS A 54 -54.83 94.46 -27.01
N ALA A 55 -56.11 94.13 -27.20
CA ALA A 55 -56.59 92.75 -27.05
C ALA A 55 -55.97 91.81 -28.10
N ALA A 56 -55.78 92.26 -29.34
CA ALA A 56 -55.12 91.50 -30.39
C ALA A 56 -53.62 91.31 -30.11
N GLU A 57 -52.91 92.34 -29.65
CA GLU A 57 -51.50 92.28 -29.23
C GLU A 57 -51.30 91.33 -28.04
N THR A 58 -52.21 91.37 -27.06
CA THR A 58 -52.20 90.44 -25.91
C THR A 58 -52.49 89.00 -26.36
N ASN A 59 -53.39 88.82 -27.33
CA ASN A 59 -53.67 87.51 -27.91
C ASN A 59 -52.48 86.96 -28.73
N LEU A 60 -51.72 87.83 -29.42
CA LEU A 60 -50.51 87.46 -30.15
C LEU A 60 -49.39 87.03 -29.20
N THR A 61 -49.14 87.79 -28.13
CA THR A 61 -48.16 87.38 -27.11
C THR A 61 -48.54 86.06 -26.45
N ARG A 62 -49.83 85.84 -26.17
CA ARG A 62 -50.31 84.54 -25.67
C ARG A 62 -50.14 83.43 -26.71
N LEU A 63 -50.32 83.72 -27.99
CA LEU A 63 -50.09 82.74 -29.06
C LEU A 63 -48.61 82.37 -29.13
N ASP A 64 -47.70 83.33 -29.03
CA ASP A 64 -46.25 83.09 -29.02
C ASP A 64 -45.84 82.23 -27.82
N ASP A 65 -46.40 82.48 -26.63
CA ASP A 65 -46.19 81.65 -25.44
C ASP A 65 -46.70 80.21 -25.66
N VAL A 66 -47.89 80.05 -26.26
CA VAL A 66 -48.45 78.74 -26.60
C VAL A 66 -47.60 78.04 -27.65
N VAL A 67 -47.08 78.74 -28.65
CA VAL A 67 -46.18 78.20 -29.67
C VAL A 67 -44.89 77.71 -29.01
N ALA A 68 -44.25 78.52 -28.16
CA ALA A 68 -43.05 78.12 -27.43
C ALA A 68 -43.31 76.90 -26.51
N GLN A 69 -44.46 76.85 -25.86
CA GLN A 69 -44.86 75.70 -25.04
C GLN A 69 -45.06 74.43 -25.90
N VAL A 70 -45.73 74.54 -27.05
CA VAL A 70 -45.94 73.42 -27.99
C VAL A 70 -44.61 72.96 -28.59
N GLU A 71 -43.69 73.86 -28.91
CA GLU A 71 -42.35 73.52 -29.39
C GLU A 71 -41.54 72.76 -28.32
N SER A 72 -41.60 73.20 -27.06
CA SER A 72 -40.99 72.49 -25.93
C SER A 72 -41.60 71.09 -25.73
N GLN A 73 -42.93 70.98 -25.81
CA GLN A 73 -43.64 69.69 -25.75
C GLN A 73 -43.24 68.78 -26.92
N LEU A 74 -43.15 69.31 -28.14
CA LEU A 74 -42.73 68.57 -29.32
C LEU A 74 -41.27 68.08 -29.20
N ALA A 75 -40.37 68.91 -28.68
CA ALA A 75 -38.98 68.53 -28.44
C ALA A 75 -38.89 67.40 -27.40
N SER A 76 -39.67 67.48 -26.31
CA SER A 76 -39.78 66.43 -25.30
C SER A 76 -40.32 65.12 -25.89
N LEU A 77 -41.44 65.18 -26.63
CA LEU A 77 -42.04 64.02 -27.30
C LEU A 77 -41.10 63.37 -28.31
N LYS A 78 -40.33 64.17 -29.07
CA LYS A 78 -39.28 63.65 -29.98
C LYS A 78 -38.19 62.91 -29.23
N ARG A 79 -37.75 63.41 -28.06
CA ARG A 79 -36.76 62.71 -27.22
C ARG A 79 -37.34 61.40 -26.67
N GLN A 80 -38.57 61.43 -26.16
CA GLN A 80 -39.27 60.24 -25.66
C GLN A 80 -39.46 59.19 -26.76
N ALA A 81 -39.85 59.59 -27.97
CA ALA A 81 -39.98 58.69 -29.11
C ALA A 81 -38.64 58.02 -29.46
N ARG A 82 -37.54 58.79 -29.51
CA ARG A 82 -36.19 58.25 -29.74
C ARG A 82 -35.77 57.26 -28.65
N GLN A 83 -36.04 57.57 -27.38
CA GLN A 83 -35.76 56.68 -26.27
C GLN A 83 -36.58 55.39 -26.35
N ALA A 84 -37.88 55.47 -26.68
CA ALA A 84 -38.74 54.31 -26.83
C ALA A 84 -38.31 53.41 -28.01
N VAL A 85 -37.90 53.99 -29.13
CA VAL A 85 -37.34 53.24 -30.27
C VAL A 85 -36.02 52.56 -29.88
N ARG A 86 -35.11 53.29 -29.22
CA ARG A 86 -33.84 52.74 -28.73
C ARG A 86 -34.09 51.59 -27.75
N TYR A 87 -35.00 51.76 -26.79
CA TYR A 87 -35.40 50.72 -25.84
C TYR A 87 -35.93 49.49 -26.57
N ARG A 88 -36.87 49.63 -27.51
CA ARG A 88 -37.40 48.48 -28.28
C ARG A 88 -36.31 47.71 -29.03
N ASN A 89 -35.37 48.43 -29.66
CA ASN A 89 -34.28 47.79 -30.38
C ASN A 89 -33.34 47.03 -29.44
N LEU A 90 -32.93 47.66 -28.33
CA LEU A 90 -32.09 47.02 -27.30
C LEU A 90 -32.81 45.83 -26.67
N SER A 91 -34.09 45.95 -26.30
CA SER A 91 -34.88 44.82 -25.78
C SER A 91 -35.02 43.69 -26.79
N GLY A 92 -35.12 44.00 -28.09
CA GLY A 92 -35.11 43.00 -29.15
C GLY A 92 -33.78 42.23 -29.20
N GLN A 93 -32.66 42.95 -29.20
CA GLN A 93 -31.31 42.37 -29.19
C GLN A 93 -31.04 41.55 -27.92
N ILE A 94 -31.48 42.03 -26.76
CA ILE A 94 -31.38 41.28 -25.50
C ILE A 94 -32.14 39.96 -25.60
N ARG A 95 -33.41 39.99 -26.05
CA ARG A 95 -34.20 38.75 -26.20
C ARG A 95 -33.59 37.78 -27.21
N GLU A 96 -33.05 38.28 -28.32
CA GLU A 96 -32.38 37.45 -29.33
C GLU A 96 -31.13 36.78 -28.76
N THR A 97 -30.26 37.56 -28.08
CA THR A 97 -29.03 37.03 -27.48
C THR A 97 -29.31 36.09 -26.31
N GLU A 98 -30.32 36.37 -25.47
CA GLU A 98 -30.79 35.47 -24.42
C GLU A 98 -31.30 34.16 -25.00
N ALA A 99 -32.10 34.20 -26.07
CA ALA A 99 -32.60 32.99 -26.73
C ALA A 99 -31.45 32.14 -27.30
N ILE A 100 -30.45 32.77 -27.93
CA ILE A 100 -29.25 32.09 -28.43
C ILE A 100 -28.46 31.46 -27.28
N LEU A 101 -28.24 32.20 -26.19
CA LEU A 101 -27.52 31.71 -25.01
C LEU A 101 -28.23 30.49 -24.41
N LEU A 102 -29.55 30.58 -24.22
CA LEU A 102 -30.36 29.48 -23.68
C LEU A 102 -30.33 28.27 -24.60
N HIS A 103 -30.39 28.46 -25.92
CA HIS A 103 -30.30 27.37 -26.88
C HIS A 103 -28.93 26.68 -26.85
N LEU A 104 -27.83 27.45 -26.77
CA LEU A 104 -26.48 26.90 -26.64
C LEU A 104 -26.32 26.09 -25.34
N ARG A 105 -26.79 26.65 -24.21
CA ARG A 105 -26.79 25.95 -22.92
C ARG A 105 -27.60 24.66 -22.96
N TRP A 106 -28.79 24.71 -23.56
CA TRP A 106 -29.63 23.52 -23.72
C TRP A 106 -28.94 22.46 -24.58
N THR A 107 -28.32 22.85 -25.69
CA THR A 107 -27.62 21.94 -26.61
C THR A 107 -26.41 21.28 -25.93
N GLN A 108 -25.66 22.06 -25.14
CA GLN A 108 -24.56 21.55 -24.33
C GLN A 108 -25.05 20.56 -23.27
N ALA A 109 -26.15 20.90 -22.57
CA ALA A 109 -26.75 20.02 -21.57
C ALA A 109 -27.25 18.70 -22.19
N VAL A 110 -27.91 18.75 -23.35
CA VAL A 110 -28.38 17.55 -24.07
C VAL A 110 -27.21 16.68 -24.52
N THR A 111 -26.12 17.29 -24.98
CA THR A 111 -24.92 16.56 -25.40
C THR A 111 -24.23 15.91 -24.20
N SER A 112 -24.11 16.64 -23.08
CA SER A 112 -23.56 16.12 -21.82
C SER A 112 -24.41 14.99 -21.25
N LEU A 113 -25.75 15.09 -21.33
CA LEU A 113 -26.67 14.04 -20.92
C LEU A 113 -26.43 12.78 -21.74
N LYS A 114 -26.43 12.91 -23.07
CA LYS A 114 -26.21 11.76 -23.97
C LYS A 114 -24.87 11.08 -23.72
N GLN A 115 -23.78 11.83 -23.55
CA GLN A 115 -22.47 11.27 -23.21
C GLN A 115 -22.47 10.55 -21.86
N SER A 116 -23.24 11.05 -20.89
CA SER A 116 -23.36 10.42 -19.58
C SER A 116 -24.19 9.14 -19.65
N GLU A 117 -25.27 9.13 -20.43
CA GLU A 117 -26.09 7.94 -20.69
C GLU A 117 -25.30 6.85 -21.42
N GLU A 118 -24.48 7.21 -22.41
CA GLU A 118 -23.60 6.27 -23.12
C GLU A 118 -22.56 5.65 -22.17
N LYS A 119 -21.92 6.47 -21.33
CA LYS A 119 -20.96 5.98 -20.31
C LYS A 119 -21.62 5.10 -19.26
N LEU A 120 -22.84 5.44 -18.83
CA LEU A 120 -23.61 4.63 -17.89
C LEU A 120 -23.92 3.25 -18.50
N ALA A 121 -24.40 3.22 -19.75
CA ALA A 121 -24.69 1.98 -20.45
C ALA A 121 -23.44 1.10 -20.62
N GLU A 122 -22.29 1.69 -20.97
CA GLU A 122 -21.02 0.97 -21.04
C GLU A 122 -20.60 0.40 -19.68
N THR A 123 -20.74 1.19 -18.61
CA THR A 123 -20.40 0.78 -17.24
C THR A 123 -21.33 -0.33 -16.76
N ASP A 124 -22.62 -0.25 -17.03
CA ASP A 124 -23.60 -1.27 -16.67
C ASP A 124 -23.28 -2.61 -17.34
N VAL A 125 -22.97 -2.60 -18.64
CA VAL A 125 -22.50 -3.80 -19.35
C VAL A 125 -21.28 -4.38 -18.64
N ARG A 126 -20.28 -3.53 -18.31
CA ARG A 126 -19.07 -3.99 -17.64
C ARG A 126 -19.33 -4.57 -16.25
N VAL A 127 -20.22 -3.97 -15.47
CA VAL A 127 -20.63 -4.47 -14.15
C VAL A 127 -21.31 -5.84 -14.30
N THR A 128 -22.20 -6.01 -15.28
CA THR A 128 -22.86 -7.31 -15.49
C THR A 128 -21.88 -8.41 -15.89
N GLU A 129 -20.90 -8.11 -16.74
CA GLU A 129 -19.84 -9.05 -17.11
C GLU A 129 -19.01 -9.48 -15.89
N LEU A 130 -18.50 -8.52 -15.14
CA LEU A 130 -17.68 -8.79 -13.96
C LEU A 130 -18.46 -9.52 -12.86
N THR A 131 -19.74 -9.21 -12.68
CA THR A 131 -20.61 -9.92 -11.73
C THR A 131 -20.80 -11.38 -12.14
N ARG A 132 -20.93 -11.65 -13.45
CA ARG A 132 -21.04 -13.02 -13.98
C ARG A 132 -19.73 -13.80 -13.78
N GLU A 133 -18.59 -13.16 -14.03
CA GLU A 133 -17.27 -13.76 -13.79
C GLU A 133 -17.05 -14.09 -12.31
N ALA A 134 -17.39 -13.16 -11.41
CA ALA A 134 -17.30 -13.38 -9.97
C ALA A 134 -18.20 -14.52 -9.49
N ALA A 135 -19.44 -14.61 -10.01
CA ALA A 135 -20.35 -15.71 -9.69
C ALA A 135 -19.82 -17.07 -10.18
N ALA A 136 -19.24 -17.10 -11.39
CA ALA A 136 -18.63 -18.31 -11.95
C ALA A 136 -17.41 -18.76 -11.12
N ALA A 137 -16.53 -17.83 -10.74
CA ALA A 137 -15.38 -18.11 -9.88
C ALA A 137 -15.81 -18.64 -8.50
N THR A 138 -16.82 -18.02 -7.89
CA THR A 138 -17.38 -18.46 -6.60
C THR A 138 -17.96 -19.88 -6.68
N THR A 139 -18.62 -20.20 -7.81
CA THR A 139 -19.16 -21.56 -8.04
C THR A 139 -18.03 -22.58 -8.14
N LEU A 140 -16.97 -22.27 -8.90
CA LEU A 140 -15.79 -23.15 -9.03
C LEU A 140 -15.07 -23.34 -7.68
N GLU A 141 -14.97 -22.28 -6.87
CA GLU A 141 -14.41 -22.36 -5.52
C GLU A 141 -15.24 -23.31 -4.64
N ALA A 142 -16.57 -23.18 -4.65
CA ALA A 142 -17.46 -24.05 -3.90
C ALA A 142 -17.37 -25.52 -4.36
N GLU A 143 -17.31 -25.77 -5.67
CA GLU A 143 -17.11 -27.12 -6.22
C GLU A 143 -15.75 -27.71 -5.82
N ALA A 144 -14.69 -26.91 -5.80
CA ALA A 144 -13.38 -27.35 -5.35
C ALA A 144 -13.37 -27.64 -3.84
N ALA A 145 -14.03 -26.81 -3.04
CA ALA A 145 -14.17 -26.99 -1.60
C ALA A 145 -14.97 -28.26 -1.25
N ASP A 146 -15.98 -28.62 -2.04
CA ASP A 146 -16.76 -29.86 -1.85
C ASP A 146 -15.98 -31.11 -2.28
N ARG A 147 -15.15 -31.02 -3.34
CA ARG A 147 -14.33 -32.14 -3.83
C ARG A 147 -13.11 -32.44 -2.98
N LEU A 148 -12.60 -31.48 -2.21
CA LEU A 148 -11.35 -31.62 -1.47
C LEU A 148 -11.45 -32.61 -0.28
N PRO A 149 -12.48 -32.59 0.57
CA PRO A 149 -12.65 -33.54 1.67
C PRO A 149 -12.61 -35.03 1.25
N PRO A 150 -13.38 -35.50 0.24
CA PRO A 150 -13.35 -36.92 -0.12
C PRO A 150 -12.00 -37.34 -0.73
N LEU A 151 -11.26 -36.41 -1.35
CA LEU A 151 -9.89 -36.70 -1.82
C LEU A 151 -8.92 -36.84 -0.64
N ARG A 152 -9.04 -36.00 0.39
CA ARG A 152 -8.24 -36.12 1.63
C ARG A 152 -8.55 -37.39 2.40
N GLU A 153 -9.81 -37.82 2.44
CA GLU A 153 -10.18 -39.11 3.03
C GLU A 153 -9.53 -40.27 2.26
N LYS A 154 -9.61 -40.27 0.93
CA LYS A 154 -8.94 -41.30 0.09
C LYS A 154 -7.42 -41.31 0.28
N GLU A 155 -6.80 -40.14 0.39
CA GLU A 155 -5.37 -40.00 0.70
C GLU A 155 -5.04 -40.62 2.08
N ALA A 156 -5.80 -40.27 3.12
CA ALA A 156 -5.62 -40.79 4.46
C ALA A 156 -5.80 -42.33 4.52
N GLU A 157 -6.80 -42.86 3.82
CA GLU A 157 -7.00 -44.31 3.70
C GLU A 157 -5.84 -45.00 2.97
N ALA A 158 -5.32 -44.40 1.88
CA ALA A 158 -4.18 -44.93 1.15
C ALA A 158 -2.90 -44.90 2.01
N ALA A 159 -2.67 -43.82 2.74
CA ALA A 159 -1.55 -43.68 3.67
C ALA A 159 -1.62 -44.71 4.82
N ALA A 160 -2.81 -44.92 5.40
CA ALA A 160 -3.01 -45.93 6.43
C ALA A 160 -2.77 -47.36 5.90
N ARG A 161 -3.23 -47.66 4.67
CA ARG A 161 -2.96 -48.95 4.01
C ARG A 161 -1.47 -49.15 3.74
N LEU A 162 -0.78 -48.13 3.23
CA LEU A 162 0.65 -48.17 3.00
C LEU A 162 1.43 -48.41 4.30
N HIS A 163 1.07 -47.70 5.37
CA HIS A 163 1.71 -47.88 6.67
C HIS A 163 1.55 -49.31 7.20
N ARG A 164 0.34 -49.88 7.12
CA ARG A 164 0.09 -51.28 7.50
C ARG A 164 0.96 -52.24 6.69
N LEU A 165 0.98 -52.11 5.36
CA LEU A 165 1.80 -52.95 4.48
C LEU A 165 3.30 -52.81 4.75
N THR A 166 3.75 -51.61 5.13
CA THR A 166 5.15 -51.36 5.48
C THR A 166 5.53 -52.11 6.75
N VAL A 167 4.69 -52.04 7.80
CA VAL A 167 4.89 -52.78 9.05
C VAL A 167 4.83 -54.29 8.82
N GLU A 168 3.88 -54.77 8.01
CA GLU A 168 3.81 -56.19 7.64
C GLU A 168 5.08 -56.66 6.91
N ARG A 169 5.59 -55.86 5.97
CA ARG A 169 6.85 -56.15 5.27
C ARG A 169 8.02 -56.21 6.25
N GLU A 170 8.16 -55.23 7.14
CA GLU A 170 9.25 -55.22 8.13
C GLU A 170 9.20 -56.43 9.07
N ASN A 171 8.01 -56.86 9.47
CA ASN A 171 7.83 -58.08 10.25
C ASN A 171 8.27 -59.32 9.47
N LEU A 172 7.89 -59.43 8.20
CA LEU A 172 8.29 -60.54 7.32
C LEU A 172 9.80 -60.55 7.08
N ASP A 173 10.41 -59.39 6.84
CA ASP A 173 11.86 -59.25 6.67
C ASP A 173 12.61 -59.70 7.94
N ALA A 174 12.09 -59.34 9.12
CA ALA A 174 12.65 -59.78 10.40
C ALA A 174 12.46 -61.28 10.65
N GLU A 175 11.32 -61.86 10.25
CA GLU A 175 11.10 -63.31 10.29
C GLU A 175 12.04 -64.06 9.35
N GLU A 176 12.23 -63.57 8.12
CA GLU A 176 13.16 -64.13 7.15
C GLU A 176 14.60 -64.10 7.68
N ALA A 177 15.03 -62.97 8.25
CA ALA A 177 16.35 -62.85 8.85
C ALA A 177 16.58 -63.88 9.98
N ARG A 178 15.61 -64.03 10.90
CA ARG A 178 15.66 -65.04 11.96
C ARG A 178 15.71 -66.46 11.41
N ALA A 179 14.91 -66.76 10.39
CA ALA A 179 14.89 -68.07 9.76
C ALA A 179 16.23 -68.38 9.07
N ARG A 180 16.84 -67.41 8.38
CA ARG A 180 18.17 -67.56 7.76
C ARG A 180 19.27 -67.79 8.79
N GLU A 181 19.26 -67.05 9.91
CA GLU A 181 20.22 -67.23 10.99
C GLU A 181 20.08 -68.63 11.64
N GLN A 182 18.84 -69.06 11.90
CA GLN A 182 18.57 -70.41 12.40
C GLN A 182 19.03 -71.49 11.42
N ALA A 183 18.77 -71.33 10.13
CA ALA A 183 19.23 -72.25 9.10
C ALA A 183 20.76 -72.33 9.08
N ALA A 184 21.46 -71.19 9.07
CA ALA A 184 22.93 -71.16 9.11
C ALA A 184 23.49 -71.86 10.35
N ARG A 185 22.89 -71.63 11.53
CA ARG A 185 23.28 -72.29 12.78
C ARG A 185 23.07 -73.81 12.71
N LEU A 186 21.95 -74.26 12.16
CA LEU A 186 21.64 -75.68 12.01
C LEU A 186 22.59 -76.35 11.00
N THR A 187 22.92 -75.69 9.90
CA THR A 187 23.91 -76.18 8.92
C THR A 187 25.29 -76.32 9.54
N ALA A 188 25.78 -75.30 10.26
CA ALA A 188 27.06 -75.39 10.97
C ALA A 188 27.07 -76.52 12.01
N ARG A 189 25.93 -76.75 12.68
CA ARG A 189 25.80 -77.86 13.63
C ARG A 189 25.81 -79.22 12.95
N LEU A 190 25.19 -79.34 11.76
CA LEU A 190 25.25 -80.54 10.94
C LEU A 190 26.68 -80.85 10.50
N GLU A 191 27.40 -79.86 9.97
CA GLU A 191 28.81 -80.02 9.57
C GLU A 191 29.69 -80.47 10.75
N GLN A 192 29.49 -79.89 11.94
CA GLN A 192 30.18 -80.31 13.16
C GLN A 192 29.87 -81.78 13.49
N ILE A 193 28.60 -82.16 13.47
CA ILE A 193 28.18 -83.54 13.75
C ILE A 193 28.78 -84.51 12.71
N GLU A 194 28.82 -84.15 11.43
CA GLU A 194 29.43 -84.97 10.38
C GLU A 194 30.93 -85.15 10.59
N GLN A 195 31.66 -84.10 10.99
CA GLN A 195 33.08 -84.20 11.33
C GLN A 195 33.33 -85.08 12.56
N ASP A 196 32.51 -84.93 13.60
CA ASP A 196 32.60 -85.76 14.80
C ASP A 196 32.31 -87.23 14.46
N LEU A 197 31.29 -87.50 13.63
CA LEU A 197 30.93 -88.84 13.17
C LEU A 197 32.03 -89.45 12.29
N GLY A 198 32.70 -88.65 11.46
CA GLY A 198 33.88 -89.07 10.70
C GLY A 198 35.05 -89.45 11.61
N ARG A 199 35.32 -88.66 12.65
CA ARG A 199 36.34 -88.98 13.68
C ARG A 199 36.04 -90.27 14.42
N GLU A 200 34.79 -90.46 14.86
CA GLU A 200 34.38 -91.68 15.55
C GLU A 200 34.49 -92.91 14.64
N ARG A 201 34.16 -92.80 13.35
CA ARG A 201 34.36 -93.88 12.38
C ARG A 201 35.82 -94.26 12.21
N HIS A 202 36.71 -93.28 12.06
CA HIS A 202 38.15 -93.54 11.99
C HIS A 202 38.68 -94.19 13.27
N LEU A 203 38.23 -93.75 14.45
CA LEU A 203 38.60 -94.36 15.72
C LEU A 203 38.13 -95.82 15.79
N ILE A 204 36.93 -96.13 15.32
CA ILE A 204 36.40 -97.50 15.23
C ILE A 204 37.27 -98.36 14.29
N GLU A 205 37.63 -97.84 13.11
CA GLU A 205 38.50 -98.55 12.16
C GLU A 205 39.90 -98.82 12.75
N ASP A 206 40.51 -97.80 13.38
CA ASP A 206 41.82 -97.91 14.01
C ASP A 206 41.82 -98.92 15.16
N THR A 207 40.78 -98.89 16.00
CA THR A 207 40.62 -99.83 17.11
C THR A 207 40.37 -101.26 16.61
N GLN A 208 39.57 -101.45 15.56
CA GLN A 208 39.41 -102.76 14.91
C GLN A 208 40.73 -103.26 14.31
N GLY A 209 41.48 -102.40 13.62
CA GLY A 209 42.80 -102.74 13.09
C GLY A 209 43.82 -103.08 14.19
N ALA A 210 43.78 -102.36 15.33
CA ALA A 210 44.57 -102.69 16.50
C ALA A 210 44.16 -104.05 17.10
N MET A 211 42.86 -104.32 17.22
CA MET A 211 42.35 -105.62 17.70
C MET A 211 42.79 -106.77 16.80
N SER A 212 42.70 -106.64 15.47
CA SER A 212 43.16 -107.68 14.54
C SER A 212 44.67 -107.92 14.62
N ARG A 213 45.47 -106.85 14.80
CA ARG A 213 46.92 -107.00 15.02
C ARG A 213 47.23 -107.72 16.32
N LEU A 214 46.58 -107.35 17.41
CA LEU A 214 46.74 -107.99 18.71
C LEU A 214 46.30 -109.46 18.69
N ASP A 215 45.24 -109.79 17.95
CA ASP A 215 44.77 -111.17 17.80
C ASP A 215 45.77 -112.00 16.96
N ALA A 216 46.30 -111.44 15.88
CA ALA A 216 47.36 -112.06 15.08
C ALA A 216 48.64 -112.27 15.90
N GLU A 217 49.07 -111.26 16.65
CA GLU A 217 50.23 -111.35 17.56
C GLU A 217 49.98 -112.40 18.66
N SER A 218 48.76 -112.47 19.20
CA SER A 218 48.41 -113.53 20.17
C SER A 218 48.45 -114.92 19.56
N GLN A 219 48.04 -115.11 18.30
CA GLN A 219 48.12 -116.40 17.61
C GLN A 219 49.56 -116.78 17.28
N GLU A 220 50.38 -115.80 16.84
CA GLU A 220 51.81 -115.99 16.57
C GLU A 220 52.57 -116.37 17.85
N LEU A 221 52.28 -115.69 18.97
CA LEU A 221 52.86 -116.03 20.28
C LEU A 221 52.45 -117.42 20.76
N LYS A 222 51.20 -117.84 20.56
CA LYS A 222 50.75 -119.21 20.88
C LYS A 222 51.42 -120.27 20.00
N GLY A 223 51.57 -120.01 18.70
CA GLY A 223 52.31 -120.91 17.80
C GLY A 223 53.81 -120.97 18.12
N ALA A 224 54.40 -119.87 18.58
CA ALA A 224 55.78 -119.82 19.05
C ALA A 224 55.97 -120.62 20.35
N GLU A 225 54.99 -120.59 21.28
CA GLU A 225 55.00 -121.43 22.50
C GLU A 225 54.96 -122.93 22.18
N GLU A 226 54.19 -123.36 21.17
CA GLU A 226 54.10 -124.77 20.76
C GLU A 226 55.42 -125.32 20.18
N GLY A 227 56.23 -124.48 19.53
CA GLY A 227 57.55 -124.85 18.99
C GLY A 227 58.73 -124.64 19.96
N GLN A 228 58.53 -123.88 21.04
CA GLN A 228 59.63 -123.48 21.93
C GLN A 228 60.20 -124.66 22.73
N ALA A 229 59.35 -125.60 23.16
CA ALA A 229 59.77 -126.78 23.92
C ALA A 229 60.66 -127.74 23.11
N GLU A 230 60.34 -127.94 21.82
CA GLU A 230 61.15 -128.77 20.91
C GLU A 230 62.41 -128.03 20.44
N ALA A 231 62.31 -126.73 20.14
CA ALA A 231 63.46 -125.91 19.75
C ALA A 231 64.49 -125.76 20.87
N GLN A 232 64.05 -125.64 22.14
CA GLN A 232 64.93 -125.55 23.30
C GLN A 232 65.66 -126.88 23.58
N ALA A 233 64.98 -128.03 23.40
CA ALA A 233 65.61 -129.35 23.51
C ALA A 233 66.60 -129.62 22.36
N ALA A 234 66.27 -129.22 21.13
CA ALA A 234 67.16 -129.35 19.97
C ALA A 234 68.37 -128.40 20.03
N ALA A 235 68.18 -127.18 20.56
CA ALA A 235 69.25 -126.22 20.77
C ALA A 235 70.22 -126.66 21.88
N GLN A 236 69.74 -127.25 22.99
CA GLN A 236 70.61 -127.81 24.02
C GLN A 236 71.44 -128.99 23.53
N ALA A 237 70.91 -129.83 22.63
CA ALA A 237 71.68 -130.90 21.98
C ALA A 237 72.73 -130.35 20.99
N ARG A 238 72.37 -129.34 20.18
CA ARG A 238 73.29 -128.70 19.22
C ARG A 238 74.37 -127.84 19.88
N VAL A 239 74.13 -127.29 21.07
CA VAL A 239 75.13 -126.50 21.80
C VAL A 239 76.31 -127.37 22.24
N GLU A 240 76.07 -128.60 22.71
CA GLU A 240 77.18 -129.51 23.07
C GLU A 240 77.87 -130.14 21.87
N GLU A 241 77.18 -130.32 20.75
CA GLU A 241 77.80 -130.79 19.50
C GLU A 241 78.63 -129.70 18.82
N ASN A 242 78.11 -128.48 18.74
CA ASN A 242 78.79 -127.36 18.09
C ASN A 242 79.93 -126.79 18.92
N ARG A 243 79.92 -126.92 20.25
CA ARG A 243 81.03 -126.45 21.10
C ARG A 243 82.35 -127.17 20.80
N VAL A 244 82.31 -128.42 20.33
CA VAL A 244 83.50 -129.18 19.90
C VAL A 244 83.94 -128.82 18.48
N SER A 245 83.00 -128.37 17.62
CA SER A 245 83.26 -127.95 16.24
C SER A 245 83.72 -126.49 16.12
N LEU A 246 83.22 -125.62 17.01
CA LEU A 246 83.46 -124.17 17.04
C LEU A 246 84.93 -123.85 17.37
N ASP A 247 85.54 -124.55 18.32
CA ASP A 247 86.98 -124.40 18.65
C ASP A 247 87.89 -124.70 17.43
N ALA A 248 87.44 -125.51 16.48
CA ALA A 248 88.19 -125.87 15.28
C ALA A 248 87.94 -124.93 14.09
N THR A 249 86.76 -124.30 14.00
CA THR A 249 86.37 -123.41 12.88
C THR A 249 86.60 -121.92 13.16
N GLU A 250 86.68 -121.51 14.43
CA GLU A 250 87.04 -120.13 14.82
C GLU A 250 88.47 -119.75 14.37
N GLN A 251 89.36 -120.72 14.15
CA GLN A 251 90.69 -120.47 13.58
C GLN A 251 90.68 -120.20 12.06
N GLU A 252 89.67 -120.67 11.32
CA GLU A 252 89.52 -120.45 9.87
C GLU A 252 88.65 -119.23 9.54
N LEU A 253 87.69 -118.87 10.41
CA LEU A 253 86.75 -117.76 10.20
C LEU A 253 87.42 -116.37 10.31
N ASP A 254 88.48 -116.25 11.12
CA ASP A 254 89.21 -114.98 11.31
C ASP A 254 89.93 -114.48 10.04
N GLN A 255 90.23 -115.38 9.09
CA GLN A 255 90.85 -115.02 7.81
C GLN A 255 89.85 -114.48 6.78
N LEU A 256 88.60 -114.96 6.78
CA LEU A 256 87.57 -114.59 5.80
C LEU A 256 86.80 -113.31 6.18
N ASN A 257 86.76 -112.95 7.46
CA ASN A 257 86.07 -111.74 7.95
C ASN A 257 86.78 -110.41 7.57
N GLN A 258 88.03 -110.46 7.11
CA GLN A 258 88.76 -109.25 6.71
C GLN A 258 88.35 -108.72 5.32
N GLU A 259 87.79 -109.55 4.44
CA GLU A 259 87.44 -109.15 3.05
C GLU A 259 86.00 -108.59 2.91
N ILE A 260 85.08 -108.99 3.77
CA ILE A 260 83.64 -108.62 3.66
C ILE A 260 83.36 -107.22 4.24
N ALA A 261 84.17 -106.74 5.19
CA ALA A 261 83.96 -105.46 5.88
C ALA A 261 84.15 -104.22 4.97
N ALA A 262 84.91 -104.33 3.88
CA ALA A 262 85.24 -103.18 3.02
C ALA A 262 84.08 -102.74 2.09
N LEU A 263 83.21 -103.67 1.68
CA LEU A 263 82.22 -103.42 0.62
C LEU A 263 80.84 -102.99 1.14
N SER A 264 80.53 -103.16 2.43
CA SER A 264 79.21 -102.86 3.01
C SER A 264 79.05 -101.40 3.47
N ALA A 265 80.16 -100.71 3.74
CA ALA A 265 80.15 -99.35 4.28
C ALA A 265 79.82 -98.27 3.22
N GLU A 266 80.20 -98.48 1.95
CA GLU A 266 80.05 -97.48 0.89
C GLU A 266 78.59 -97.31 0.44
N ARG A 267 77.81 -98.40 0.44
CA ARG A 267 76.42 -98.41 -0.04
C ARG A 267 75.46 -97.65 0.88
N THR A 268 75.70 -97.67 2.19
CA THR A 268 74.75 -97.15 3.19
C THR A 268 74.80 -95.61 3.32
N SER A 269 75.89 -94.95 2.91
CA SER A 269 76.03 -93.50 3.04
C SER A 269 75.33 -92.69 1.93
N LEU A 270 75.23 -93.23 0.72
CA LEU A 270 74.67 -92.53 -0.44
C LEU A 270 73.15 -92.42 -0.40
N VAL A 271 72.45 -93.43 0.15
CA VAL A 271 70.98 -93.48 0.20
C VAL A 271 70.40 -92.46 1.20
N ARG A 272 71.04 -92.25 2.35
CA ARG A 272 70.56 -91.32 3.39
C ARG A 272 70.64 -89.84 2.99
N THR A 273 71.51 -89.49 2.05
CA THR A 273 71.74 -88.08 1.65
C THR A 273 70.68 -87.57 0.67
N ILE A 274 70.04 -88.47 -0.09
CA ILE A 274 69.05 -88.11 -1.11
C ILE A 274 67.65 -87.87 -0.48
N GLU A 275 67.26 -88.65 0.52
CA GLU A 275 65.96 -88.54 1.20
C GLU A 275 65.81 -87.20 1.96
N ALA A 276 66.87 -86.74 2.63
CA ALA A 276 66.87 -85.53 3.45
C ALA A 276 66.76 -84.23 2.62
N GLY A 277 67.24 -84.24 1.37
CA GLY A 277 67.18 -83.08 0.48
C GLY A 277 65.78 -82.78 -0.06
N ARG A 278 64.97 -83.81 -0.31
CA ARG A 278 63.63 -83.66 -0.91
C ARG A 278 62.61 -83.09 0.08
N GLN A 279 62.65 -83.49 1.35
CA GLN A 279 61.73 -82.98 2.38
C GLN A 279 61.98 -81.52 2.76
N ARG A 280 63.20 -80.99 2.51
CA ARG A 280 63.55 -79.60 2.83
C ARG A 280 63.02 -78.60 1.80
N ILE A 281 62.92 -79.01 0.52
CA ILE A 281 62.46 -78.16 -0.58
C ILE A 281 60.95 -77.91 -0.48
N GLU A 282 60.15 -78.95 -0.23
CA GLU A 282 58.69 -78.86 -0.17
C GLU A 282 58.18 -77.97 0.99
N LYS A 283 58.92 -77.92 2.11
CA LYS A 283 58.60 -77.06 3.26
C LYS A 283 58.87 -75.58 2.97
N LEU A 284 59.89 -75.26 2.18
CA LEU A 284 60.26 -73.87 1.86
C LEU A 284 59.36 -73.26 0.79
N GLU A 285 58.82 -74.05 -0.15
CA GLU A 285 57.88 -73.58 -1.17
C GLU A 285 56.51 -73.17 -0.59
N ARG A 286 56.00 -73.89 0.42
CA ARG A 286 54.74 -73.54 1.10
C ARG A 286 54.86 -72.25 1.92
N GLN A 287 55.99 -72.03 2.59
CA GLN A 287 56.25 -70.81 3.38
C GLN A 287 56.41 -69.56 2.50
N LEU A 288 56.91 -69.70 1.27
CA LEU A 288 57.04 -68.61 0.31
C LEU A 288 55.68 -68.13 -0.25
N ALA A 289 54.70 -69.04 -0.40
CA ALA A 289 53.36 -68.72 -0.89
C ALA A 289 52.47 -68.03 0.17
N GLU A 290 52.66 -68.36 1.45
CA GLU A 290 51.97 -67.72 2.58
C GLU A 290 52.41 -66.25 2.77
N ILE A 291 53.73 -66.01 2.75
CA ILE A 291 54.31 -64.66 2.94
C ILE A 291 53.97 -63.72 1.76
N ALA A 292 53.76 -64.25 0.55
CA ALA A 292 53.34 -63.45 -0.60
C ALA A 292 51.88 -62.94 -0.48
N ARG A 293 50.97 -63.75 0.08
CA ARG A 293 49.56 -63.36 0.32
C ARG A 293 49.40 -62.38 1.49
N GLU A 294 50.26 -62.46 2.50
CA GLU A 294 50.27 -61.51 3.62
C GLU A 294 50.78 -60.11 3.20
N ARG A 295 51.72 -59.99 2.24
CA ARG A 295 52.21 -58.69 1.77
C ARG A 295 51.22 -57.91 0.90
N GLU A 296 50.40 -58.59 0.10
CA GLU A 296 49.39 -57.95 -0.76
C GLU A 296 48.19 -57.45 0.07
N THR A 297 47.82 -58.17 1.12
CA THR A 297 46.73 -57.79 2.05
C THR A 297 47.09 -56.65 3.01
N LEU A 298 48.37 -56.49 3.37
CA LEU A 298 48.85 -55.35 4.17
C LEU A 298 48.90 -54.03 3.39
N SER A 299 49.17 -54.07 2.08
CA SER A 299 49.18 -52.88 1.20
C SER A 299 47.77 -52.28 1.01
N ASP A 300 46.76 -53.12 0.78
CA ASP A 300 45.35 -52.69 0.64
C ASP A 300 44.77 -52.13 1.94
N ALA A 301 45.24 -52.62 3.10
CA ALA A 301 44.82 -52.14 4.41
C ALA A 301 45.37 -50.74 4.75
N GLU A 302 46.59 -50.41 4.30
CA GLU A 302 47.17 -49.07 4.44
C GLU A 302 46.49 -48.03 3.53
N GLU A 303 46.15 -48.40 2.29
CA GLU A 303 45.41 -47.53 1.35
C GLU A 303 44.00 -47.18 1.87
N LYS A 304 43.28 -48.16 2.41
CA LYS A 304 41.94 -47.91 2.98
C LYS A 304 41.99 -47.09 4.27
N LYS A 305 43.04 -47.23 5.09
CA LYS A 305 43.27 -46.36 6.26
C LYS A 305 43.51 -44.91 5.85
N ALA A 306 44.31 -44.68 4.81
CA ALA A 306 44.54 -43.33 4.28
C ALA A 306 43.25 -42.72 3.70
N GLN A 307 42.42 -43.52 3.03
CA GLN A 307 41.13 -43.07 2.48
C GLN A 307 40.10 -42.72 3.56
N ILE A 308 40.01 -43.50 4.64
CA ILE A 308 39.17 -43.19 5.82
C ILE A 308 39.64 -41.91 6.50
N ALA A 309 40.96 -41.70 6.64
CA ALA A 309 41.51 -40.48 7.24
C ALA A 309 41.18 -39.22 6.42
N LEU A 310 41.25 -39.30 5.08
CA LEU A 310 40.88 -38.20 4.18
C LEU A 310 39.38 -37.87 4.29
N GLN A 311 38.52 -38.88 4.20
CA GLN A 311 37.06 -38.70 4.27
C GLN A 311 36.59 -38.24 5.67
N SER A 312 37.29 -38.62 6.72
CA SER A 312 37.06 -38.11 8.09
C SER A 312 37.38 -36.62 8.19
N ALA A 313 38.49 -36.16 7.60
CA ALA A 313 38.81 -34.73 7.54
C ALA A 313 37.81 -33.94 6.68
N GLU A 314 37.33 -34.51 5.56
CA GLU A 314 36.27 -33.92 4.74
C GLU A 314 34.93 -33.82 5.51
N LEU A 315 34.60 -34.82 6.34
CA LEU A 315 33.41 -34.81 7.18
C LEU A 315 33.47 -33.72 8.25
N ASP A 316 34.64 -33.53 8.88
CA ASP A 316 34.86 -32.45 9.86
C ASP A 316 34.72 -31.06 9.22
N GLU A 317 35.20 -30.88 7.99
CA GLU A 317 35.04 -29.62 7.25
C GLU A 317 33.57 -29.40 6.84
N ALA A 318 32.88 -30.43 6.37
CA ALA A 318 31.46 -30.37 6.07
C ALA A 318 30.61 -30.10 7.32
N ALA A 319 31.01 -30.62 8.50
CA ALA A 319 30.34 -30.33 9.76
C ALA A 319 30.48 -28.86 10.19
N LYS A 320 31.66 -28.26 9.97
CA LYS A 320 31.87 -26.82 10.18
C LYS A 320 30.98 -25.99 9.25
N ARG A 321 30.89 -26.35 7.96
CA ARG A 321 30.02 -25.65 6.99
C ARG A 321 28.55 -25.71 7.39
N VAL A 322 28.07 -26.85 7.92
CA VAL A 322 26.71 -26.96 8.47
C VAL A 322 26.54 -26.01 9.66
N SER A 323 27.46 -26.03 10.63
CA SER A 323 27.38 -25.14 11.79
C SER A 323 27.38 -23.65 11.42
N ASP A 324 28.19 -23.24 10.44
CA ASP A 324 28.22 -21.87 9.95
C ASP A 324 26.93 -21.48 9.22
N ALA A 325 26.38 -22.40 8.42
CA ALA A 325 25.10 -22.21 7.73
C ALA A 325 23.91 -22.16 8.70
N GLU A 326 23.93 -22.94 9.79
CA GLU A 326 22.92 -22.90 10.85
C GLU A 326 22.93 -21.55 11.56
N ARG A 327 24.11 -21.04 11.94
CA ARG A 327 24.25 -19.71 12.54
C ARG A 327 23.73 -18.61 11.60
N ALA A 328 24.13 -18.65 10.33
CA ALA A 328 23.68 -17.66 9.34
C ALA A 328 22.16 -17.72 9.09
N ALA A 329 21.56 -18.92 9.15
CA ALA A 329 20.11 -19.09 9.03
C ALA A 329 19.36 -18.54 10.24
N LEU A 330 19.88 -18.75 11.46
CA LEU A 330 19.33 -18.19 12.70
C LEU A 330 19.39 -16.65 12.71
N GLU A 331 20.54 -16.07 12.35
CA GLU A 331 20.71 -14.61 12.25
C GLU A 331 19.73 -13.99 11.23
N ALA A 332 19.55 -14.65 10.08
CA ALA A 332 18.59 -14.20 9.06
C ALA A 332 17.13 -14.33 9.52
N GLU A 333 16.80 -15.38 10.29
CA GLU A 333 15.46 -15.56 10.88
C GLU A 333 15.14 -14.47 11.92
N GLU A 334 16.11 -14.13 12.78
CA GLU A 334 15.97 -13.01 13.74
C GLU A 334 15.83 -11.67 13.03
N ALA A 335 16.63 -11.42 11.98
CA ALA A 335 16.55 -10.21 11.18
C ALA A 335 15.18 -10.09 10.49
N ARG A 336 14.64 -11.18 9.94
CA ARG A 336 13.30 -11.25 9.35
C ARG A 336 12.22 -10.93 10.39
N ARG A 337 12.31 -11.52 11.60
CA ARG A 337 11.36 -11.26 12.68
C ARG A 337 11.37 -9.78 13.08
N GLY A 338 12.56 -9.21 13.28
CA GLY A 338 12.71 -7.79 13.61
C GLY A 338 12.27 -6.84 12.49
N ALA A 339 12.36 -7.24 11.22
CA ALA A 339 11.83 -6.46 10.10
C ALA A 339 10.29 -6.52 10.03
N GLN A 340 9.69 -7.69 10.22
CA GLN A 340 8.23 -7.86 10.28
C GLN A 340 7.59 -7.11 11.46
N GLU A 341 8.23 -7.11 12.62
CA GLU A 341 7.77 -6.35 13.79
C GLU A 341 7.77 -4.83 13.50
N ARG A 342 8.80 -4.32 12.82
CA ARG A 342 8.88 -2.91 12.40
C ARG A 342 7.84 -2.54 11.35
N GLU A 343 7.60 -3.40 10.37
CA GLU A 343 6.53 -3.22 9.37
C GLU A 343 5.15 -3.16 10.05
N LYS A 344 4.88 -4.11 10.95
CA LYS A 344 3.61 -4.15 11.70
C LYS A 344 3.43 -2.90 12.57
N ALA A 345 4.49 -2.44 13.22
CA ALA A 345 4.48 -1.23 14.03
C ALA A 345 4.28 0.05 13.21
N ALA A 346 4.75 0.09 11.95
CA ALA A 346 4.59 1.23 11.05
C ALA A 346 3.20 1.31 10.40
N ARG A 347 2.48 0.18 10.29
CA ARG A 347 1.16 0.10 9.63
C ARG A 347 0.09 0.94 10.31
N GLU A 348 -0.03 0.87 11.64
CA GLU A 348 -1.08 1.58 12.37
C GLU A 348 -0.91 3.11 12.33
N PRO A 349 0.29 3.68 12.57
CA PRO A 349 0.54 5.11 12.39
C PRO A 349 0.25 5.61 10.96
N MET A 350 0.61 4.82 9.94
CA MET A 350 0.34 5.13 8.54
C MET A 350 -1.17 5.20 8.27
N GLN A 351 -1.95 4.21 8.71
CA GLN A 351 -3.41 4.22 8.54
C GLN A 351 -4.09 5.36 9.30
N GLN A 352 -3.63 5.66 10.51
CA GLN A 352 -4.18 6.78 11.30
C GLN A 352 -3.90 8.13 10.63
N ALA A 353 -2.67 8.33 10.12
CA ALA A 353 -2.29 9.56 9.44
C ALA A 353 -3.01 9.74 8.08
N GLU A 354 -3.16 8.66 7.30
CA GLU A 354 -3.91 8.70 6.04
C GLU A 354 -5.41 8.97 6.28
N ARG A 355 -6.02 8.37 7.32
CA ARG A 355 -7.41 8.66 7.71
C ARG A 355 -7.59 10.11 8.13
N ALA A 356 -6.74 10.62 9.02
CA ALA A 356 -6.81 12.03 9.46
C ALA A 356 -6.67 13.01 8.28
N ALA A 357 -5.76 12.75 7.35
CA ALA A 357 -5.63 13.56 6.13
C ALA A 357 -6.85 13.42 5.20
N GLY A 358 -7.45 12.23 5.12
CA GLY A 358 -8.66 11.97 4.34
C GLY A 358 -9.90 12.68 4.90
N ASP A 359 -10.09 12.66 6.22
CA ASP A 359 -11.22 13.31 6.90
C ASP A 359 -11.14 14.83 6.75
N LEU A 360 -9.96 15.43 6.98
CA LEU A 360 -9.72 16.86 6.76
C LEU A 360 -9.87 17.26 5.30
N ALA A 361 -9.46 16.41 4.35
CA ALA A 361 -9.64 16.67 2.93
C ALA A 361 -11.12 16.64 2.53
N ALA A 362 -11.90 15.73 3.09
CA ALA A 362 -13.34 15.65 2.87
C ALA A 362 -14.05 16.88 3.45
N GLU A 363 -13.73 17.28 4.69
CA GLU A 363 -14.28 18.49 5.33
C GLU A 363 -13.94 19.74 4.52
N ALA A 364 -12.66 19.97 4.21
CA ALA A 364 -12.21 21.11 3.41
C ALA A 364 -12.89 21.15 2.03
N LYS A 365 -13.01 20.01 1.35
CA LYS A 365 -13.69 19.93 0.05
C LYS A 365 -15.18 20.25 0.17
N THR A 366 -15.88 19.71 1.17
CA THR A 366 -17.31 20.01 1.35
C THR A 366 -17.54 21.49 1.64
N LEU A 367 -16.66 22.12 2.42
CA LEU A 367 -16.77 23.53 2.75
C LEU A 367 -16.43 24.42 1.53
N ALA A 368 -15.43 24.05 0.73
CA ALA A 368 -15.11 24.70 -0.54
C ALA A 368 -16.23 24.55 -1.58
N ASP A 369 -16.83 23.37 -1.70
CA ASP A 369 -17.98 23.12 -2.58
C ASP A 369 -19.19 23.94 -2.12
N MET A 370 -19.46 24.06 -0.82
CA MET A 370 -20.54 24.93 -0.30
C MET A 370 -20.29 26.43 -0.57
N LEU A 371 -19.04 26.89 -0.52
CA LEU A 371 -18.67 28.28 -0.78
C LEU A 371 -18.72 28.64 -2.28
N SER A 372 -18.55 27.67 -3.18
CA SER A 372 -18.59 27.84 -4.64
C SER A 372 -19.98 27.69 -5.28
N VAL A 373 -20.97 27.14 -4.54
CA VAL A 373 -22.37 27.05 -5.00
C VAL A 373 -23.00 28.44 -5.03
N GLY A 374 -22.82 29.13 -6.15
CA GLY A 374 -23.33 30.48 -6.40
C GLY A 374 -22.59 31.24 -7.51
N GLU A 375 -21.49 30.71 -8.05
CA GLU A 375 -20.66 31.43 -9.02
C GLU A 375 -21.16 31.31 -10.47
N SER A 376 -21.52 32.46 -11.03
CA SER A 376 -21.32 32.77 -12.44
C SER A 376 -20.11 33.72 -12.54
N ASP A 377 -18.93 33.17 -12.81
CA ASP A 377 -17.63 33.86 -12.87
C ASP A 377 -17.57 34.94 -13.97
N LEU A 378 -17.93 36.18 -13.63
CA LEU A 378 -17.50 37.36 -14.38
C LEU A 378 -16.89 38.43 -13.47
N TRP A 379 -17.31 38.54 -12.20
CA TRP A 379 -16.77 39.52 -11.25
C TRP A 379 -16.75 38.95 -9.81
N PRO A 380 -15.57 38.59 -9.26
CA PRO A 380 -15.47 38.06 -7.91
C PRO A 380 -15.81 39.12 -6.86
N PRO A 381 -16.61 38.78 -5.83
CA PRO A 381 -17.00 39.71 -4.77
C PRO A 381 -15.81 40.11 -3.88
N VAL A 382 -15.88 41.31 -3.30
CA VAL A 382 -14.78 41.83 -2.46
C VAL A 382 -14.55 41.01 -1.19
N ILE A 383 -15.56 40.29 -0.70
CA ILE A 383 -15.44 39.31 0.40
C ILE A 383 -14.31 38.28 0.17
N ASP A 384 -14.00 37.95 -1.08
CA ASP A 384 -12.95 36.99 -1.43
C ASP A 384 -11.54 37.60 -1.34
N ALA A 385 -11.43 38.92 -1.40
CA ALA A 385 -10.17 39.67 -1.30
C ALA A 385 -9.86 40.16 0.13
N ILE A 386 -10.70 39.88 1.13
CA ILE A 386 -10.55 40.39 2.50
C ILE A 386 -10.11 39.29 3.49
N ALA A 387 -8.96 39.44 4.12
CA ALA A 387 -8.57 38.63 5.28
C ALA A 387 -9.00 39.30 6.59
N VAL A 388 -9.68 38.56 7.46
CA VAL A 388 -10.20 39.03 8.75
C VAL A 388 -9.54 38.26 9.88
N GLU A 389 -9.07 38.96 10.91
CA GLU A 389 -8.58 38.33 12.13
C GLU A 389 -9.73 37.61 12.87
N HIS A 390 -9.43 36.46 13.47
CA HIS A 390 -10.45 35.61 14.07
C HIS A 390 -11.24 36.30 15.19
N GLY A 391 -12.56 36.14 15.18
CA GLY A 391 -13.50 36.77 16.13
C GLY A 391 -13.99 38.16 15.72
N TYR A 392 -13.63 38.64 14.52
CA TYR A 392 -14.08 39.92 13.96
C TYR A 392 -14.95 39.77 12.69
N GLU A 393 -15.23 38.54 12.27
CA GLU A 393 -16.03 38.20 11.09
C GLU A 393 -17.48 38.69 11.23
N THR A 394 -18.07 38.50 12.42
CA THR A 394 -19.41 38.98 12.74
C THR A 394 -19.49 40.50 12.77
N ALA A 395 -18.45 41.16 13.29
CA ALA A 395 -18.34 42.62 13.30
C ALA A 395 -18.24 43.18 11.87
N LEU A 396 -17.41 42.60 11.01
CA LEU A 396 -17.30 43.02 9.60
C LEU A 396 -18.59 42.76 8.82
N GLY A 397 -19.19 41.58 9.01
CA GLY A 397 -20.44 41.19 8.37
C GLY A 397 -21.64 42.03 8.80
N ALA A 398 -21.68 42.50 10.05
CA ALA A 398 -22.69 43.45 10.54
C ALA A 398 -22.42 44.88 10.03
N ALA A 399 -21.15 45.29 9.95
CA ALA A 399 -20.78 46.63 9.55
C ALA A 399 -20.92 46.89 8.04
N LEU A 400 -20.74 45.89 7.18
CA LEU A 400 -20.84 46.03 5.72
C LEU A 400 -22.04 45.28 5.13
N GLY A 401 -22.41 44.11 5.64
CA GLY A 401 -23.59 43.38 5.14
C GLY A 401 -23.46 42.99 3.67
N ASP A 402 -24.44 43.36 2.85
CA ASP A 402 -24.50 43.04 1.41
C ASP A 402 -23.41 43.74 0.59
N ASP A 403 -22.83 44.83 1.12
CA ASP A 403 -21.71 45.57 0.53
C ASP A 403 -20.48 44.68 0.29
N LEU A 404 -20.32 43.60 1.06
CA LEU A 404 -19.22 42.62 0.93
C LEU A 404 -19.33 41.75 -0.34
N GLY A 405 -20.55 41.57 -0.86
CA GLY A 405 -20.82 40.82 -2.09
C GLY A 405 -20.56 41.60 -3.38
N VAL A 406 -20.19 42.88 -3.28
CA VAL A 406 -19.96 43.77 -4.42
C VAL A 406 -18.50 43.64 -4.90
N PRO A 407 -18.22 43.49 -6.21
CA PRO A 407 -16.86 43.38 -6.76
C PRO A 407 -16.12 44.74 -6.84
N GLU A 408 -14.82 44.73 -7.12
CA GLU A 408 -14.03 45.96 -7.38
C GLU A 408 -14.01 46.40 -8.84
N ASP A 409 -14.38 45.49 -9.75
CA ASP A 409 -14.26 45.74 -11.18
C ASP A 409 -15.26 46.81 -11.62
N ALA A 410 -14.76 47.93 -12.16
CA ALA A 410 -15.56 49.04 -12.66
C ALA A 410 -16.47 48.66 -13.85
N ALA A 411 -16.21 47.51 -14.50
CA ALA A 411 -17.10 46.94 -15.51
C ALA A 411 -18.37 46.31 -14.92
N ALA A 412 -18.40 46.03 -13.60
CA ALA A 412 -19.57 45.51 -12.93
C ALA A 412 -20.64 46.60 -12.71
N PRO A 413 -21.95 46.25 -12.82
CA PRO A 413 -23.05 47.20 -12.61
C PRO A 413 -23.08 47.88 -11.24
N ILE A 414 -22.55 47.21 -10.21
CA ILE A 414 -22.34 47.72 -8.86
C ILE A 414 -20.91 47.33 -8.50
N HIS A 415 -20.08 48.29 -8.09
CA HIS A 415 -18.68 48.04 -7.78
C HIS A 415 -18.12 48.98 -6.70
N TRP A 416 -17.05 48.54 -6.06
CA TRP A 416 -16.21 49.35 -5.20
C TRP A 416 -15.17 50.13 -6.02
N GLY A 417 -15.11 51.45 -5.83
CA GLY A 417 -14.10 52.31 -6.46
C GLY A 417 -12.97 52.64 -5.48
N ALA A 418 -11.71 52.57 -5.94
CA ALA A 418 -10.57 53.04 -5.17
C ALA A 418 -10.55 54.57 -5.08
N LEU A 419 -10.58 55.10 -3.85
CA LEU A 419 -10.48 56.53 -3.58
C LEU A 419 -9.18 56.82 -2.78
N PRO A 420 -8.49 57.94 -3.03
CA PRO A 420 -7.25 58.29 -2.31
C PRO A 420 -7.50 58.43 -0.81
N PRO A 421 -6.54 58.27 0.10
CA PRO A 421 -6.77 58.51 1.54
C PRO A 421 -7.28 59.94 1.82
N PHE A 422 -7.91 60.17 2.97
CA PHE A 422 -8.22 61.55 3.41
C PHE A 422 -6.92 62.25 3.85
N ASP A 423 -6.75 63.52 3.48
CA ASP A 423 -5.63 64.35 3.95
C ASP A 423 -5.65 64.52 5.48
N THR A 424 -6.86 64.63 6.05
CA THR A 424 -7.13 64.59 7.50
C THR A 424 -8.37 63.72 7.73
N PRO A 425 -8.20 62.41 8.06
CA PRO A 425 -9.35 61.56 8.36
C PRO A 425 -10.03 62.05 9.65
N PRO A 426 -11.36 62.17 9.69
CA PRO A 426 -12.07 62.43 10.93
C PRO A 426 -11.78 61.29 11.91
N ALA A 427 -11.35 61.65 13.12
CA ALA A 427 -11.06 60.67 14.17
C ALA A 427 -12.34 59.97 14.62
N LEU A 428 -12.24 58.68 14.93
CA LEU A 428 -13.29 57.98 15.65
C LEU A 428 -13.36 58.48 17.10
N PRO A 429 -14.53 58.36 17.77
CA PRO A 429 -14.66 58.69 19.18
C PRO A 429 -13.64 57.94 20.05
N GLU A 430 -13.13 58.60 21.09
CA GLU A 430 -12.16 58.01 22.02
C GLU A 430 -12.78 56.78 22.73
N GLY A 431 -12.15 55.62 22.55
CA GLY A 431 -12.67 54.32 23.00
C GLY A 431 -13.10 53.38 21.86
N ALA A 432 -13.18 53.86 20.61
CA ALA A 432 -13.43 53.03 19.44
C ALA A 432 -12.14 52.76 18.65
N THR A 433 -11.83 51.49 18.38
CA THR A 433 -10.64 51.11 17.59
C THR A 433 -11.02 50.88 16.13
N PRO A 434 -10.36 51.48 15.12
CA PRO A 434 -10.71 51.25 13.72
C PRO A 434 -10.66 49.76 13.31
N LEU A 435 -11.68 49.29 12.58
CA LEU A 435 -11.76 47.91 12.08
C LEU A 435 -10.62 47.56 11.10
N SER A 436 -10.01 48.58 10.48
CA SER A 436 -8.82 48.43 9.63
C SER A 436 -7.58 47.82 10.31
N TYR A 437 -7.53 47.78 11.65
CA TYR A 437 -6.46 47.08 12.38
C TYR A 437 -6.61 45.56 12.34
N PHE A 438 -7.85 45.07 12.27
CA PHE A 438 -8.20 43.65 12.37
C PHE A 438 -8.60 43.05 11.01
N VAL A 439 -8.79 43.89 9.99
CA VAL A 439 -9.23 43.49 8.65
C VAL A 439 -8.24 44.02 7.61
N LYS A 440 -7.65 43.11 6.84
CA LYS A 440 -6.82 43.42 5.68
C LYS A 440 -7.64 43.19 4.41
N GLY A 441 -7.97 44.27 3.72
CA GLY A 441 -8.73 44.23 2.48
C GLY A 441 -8.11 45.11 1.40
N PRO A 442 -8.69 45.10 0.20
CA PRO A 442 -8.21 45.90 -0.90
C PRO A 442 -8.38 47.41 -0.66
N ASN A 443 -7.58 48.22 -1.35
CA ASN A 443 -7.50 49.67 -1.12
C ASN A 443 -8.84 50.40 -1.31
N SER A 444 -9.77 49.82 -2.09
CA SER A 444 -11.13 50.35 -2.28
C SER A 444 -11.91 50.46 -0.97
N LEU A 445 -11.65 49.57 0.00
CA LEU A 445 -12.31 49.55 1.30
C LEU A 445 -11.55 50.28 2.40
N ALA A 446 -10.32 50.74 2.17
CA ALA A 446 -9.47 51.33 3.21
C ALA A 446 -10.14 52.55 3.91
N ARG A 447 -10.80 53.42 3.15
CA ARG A 447 -11.58 54.55 3.71
C ARG A 447 -12.75 54.07 4.56
N ARG A 448 -13.39 52.97 4.16
CA ARG A 448 -14.58 52.44 4.83
C ARG A 448 -14.21 51.74 6.13
N LEU A 449 -13.19 50.88 6.11
CA LEU A 449 -12.69 50.14 7.26
C LEU A 449 -12.09 51.05 8.35
N SER A 450 -11.47 52.17 7.96
CA SER A 450 -10.92 53.15 8.93
C SER A 450 -11.99 53.99 9.65
N GLN A 451 -13.23 54.01 9.15
CA GLN A 451 -14.35 54.78 9.73
C GLN A 451 -15.41 53.89 10.40
N ILE A 452 -15.10 52.60 10.55
CA ILE A 452 -15.87 51.65 11.37
C ILE A 452 -15.05 51.43 12.65
N GLY A 453 -15.61 51.81 13.79
CA GLY A 453 -14.98 51.62 15.10
C GLY A 453 -15.49 50.38 15.80
N ILE A 454 -14.58 49.57 16.33
CA ILE A 454 -14.91 48.47 17.23
C ILE A 454 -15.01 49.00 18.66
N VAL A 455 -16.12 48.67 19.31
CA VAL A 455 -16.37 48.93 20.73
C VAL A 455 -16.45 47.62 21.51
N VAL A 456 -16.06 47.65 22.79
CA VAL A 456 -15.93 46.44 23.62
C VAL A 456 -17.28 46.00 24.19
N SER A 457 -18.21 46.94 24.43
CA SER A 457 -19.49 46.69 25.08
C SER A 457 -20.64 47.41 24.36
N ILE A 458 -21.87 46.93 24.58
CA ILE A 458 -23.08 47.56 24.04
C ILE A 458 -23.27 48.95 24.66
N GLU A 459 -22.96 49.09 25.95
CA GLU A 459 -23.01 50.35 26.70
C GLU A 459 -22.04 51.40 26.12
N ASP A 460 -20.85 50.99 25.68
CA ASP A 460 -19.92 51.87 24.97
C ASP A 460 -20.46 52.30 23.60
N GLY A 461 -21.13 51.39 22.88
CA GLY A 461 -21.81 51.69 21.62
C GLY A 461 -22.87 52.78 21.79
N GLU A 462 -23.75 52.65 22.79
CA GLU A 462 -24.80 53.63 23.10
C GLU A 462 -24.21 54.99 23.54
N ARG A 463 -23.18 54.98 24.40
CA ARG A 463 -22.53 56.19 24.88
C ARG A 463 -21.83 56.97 23.76
N LEU A 464 -21.16 56.26 22.87
CA LEU A 464 -20.38 56.87 21.78
C LEU A 464 -21.21 57.19 20.54
N HIS A 465 -22.45 56.67 20.44
CA HIS A 465 -23.34 56.87 19.30
C HIS A 465 -23.55 58.35 18.94
N ALA A 466 -23.78 59.18 19.95
CA ALA A 466 -24.02 60.62 19.78
C ALA A 466 -22.79 61.41 19.28
N LEU A 467 -21.59 60.81 19.34
CA LEU A 467 -20.33 61.45 18.97
C LEU A 467 -19.89 61.10 17.53
N LEU A 468 -20.65 60.28 16.81
CA LEU A 468 -20.30 59.86 15.46
C LEU A 468 -20.41 61.00 14.44
N ALA A 469 -19.36 61.20 13.66
CA ALA A 469 -19.39 62.09 12.51
C ALA A 469 -20.15 61.43 11.33
N PRO A 470 -20.67 62.24 10.37
CA PRO A 470 -21.34 61.71 9.19
C PRO A 470 -20.50 60.65 8.46
N GLY A 471 -21.08 59.47 8.26
CA GLY A 471 -20.45 58.32 7.60
C GLY A 471 -19.81 57.29 8.55
N GLN A 472 -19.64 57.60 9.84
CA GLN A 472 -19.04 56.70 10.83
C GLN A 472 -20.03 55.66 11.37
N ARG A 473 -19.46 54.54 11.82
CA ARG A 473 -20.19 53.40 12.38
C ARG A 473 -19.44 52.86 13.59
N LEU A 474 -20.16 52.37 14.60
CA LEU A 474 -19.60 51.56 15.68
C LEU A 474 -20.15 50.15 15.60
N VAL A 475 -19.32 49.16 15.88
CA VAL A 475 -19.71 47.76 15.88
C VAL A 475 -19.08 47.02 17.07
N THR A 476 -19.81 46.11 17.72
CA THR A 476 -19.18 45.18 18.69
C THR A 476 -18.68 43.92 18.00
N LYS A 477 -17.89 43.10 18.70
CA LYS A 477 -17.48 41.77 18.20
C LYS A 477 -18.69 40.87 17.92
N GLU A 478 -19.74 40.97 18.72
CA GLU A 478 -20.96 40.19 18.56
C GLU A 478 -21.87 40.71 17.42
N GLY A 479 -21.55 41.86 16.83
CA GLY A 479 -22.27 42.40 15.66
C GLY A 479 -23.38 43.41 15.97
N ALA A 480 -23.45 43.97 17.18
CA ALA A 480 -24.31 45.12 17.45
C ALA A 480 -23.75 46.34 16.71
N LEU A 481 -24.61 47.13 16.04
CA LEU A 481 -24.21 48.19 15.11
C LEU A 481 -24.90 49.51 15.46
N TRP A 482 -24.13 50.61 15.51
CA TRP A 482 -24.64 51.99 15.60
C TRP A 482 -24.10 52.82 14.44
N ARG A 483 -24.97 53.57 13.77
CA ARG A 483 -24.62 54.47 12.66
C ARG A 483 -24.88 55.92 13.03
N TRP A 484 -24.09 56.82 12.45
CA TRP A 484 -24.17 58.27 12.66
C TRP A 484 -25.56 58.89 12.43
N ASP A 485 -26.44 58.26 11.64
CA ASP A 485 -27.79 58.72 11.30
C ASP A 485 -28.86 58.28 12.33
N GLY A 486 -28.45 57.65 13.44
CA GLY A 486 -29.34 57.16 14.49
C GLY A 486 -29.79 55.71 14.31
N TYR A 487 -29.41 55.05 13.21
CA TYR A 487 -29.73 53.64 13.00
C TYR A 487 -28.94 52.76 13.98
N THR A 488 -29.65 51.89 14.70
CA THR A 488 -29.08 50.91 15.63
C THR A 488 -29.63 49.52 15.29
N ALA A 489 -28.76 48.52 15.26
CA ALA A 489 -29.13 47.12 15.14
C ALA A 489 -28.53 46.33 16.32
N ALA A 490 -29.37 45.53 16.98
CA ALA A 490 -28.90 44.59 18.00
C ALA A 490 -28.12 43.44 17.34
N ALA A 491 -27.34 42.71 18.16
CA ALA A 491 -26.62 41.51 17.76
C ALA A 491 -27.58 40.32 17.53
N ASP A 492 -28.53 40.47 16.60
CA ASP A 492 -29.57 39.47 16.34
C ASP A 492 -29.26 38.74 15.03
N ALA A 493 -28.74 37.52 15.19
CA ALA A 493 -28.38 36.53 14.17
C ALA A 493 -27.27 36.95 13.16
N PRO A 494 -26.27 36.08 12.92
CA PRO A 494 -25.19 36.38 11.99
C PRO A 494 -25.70 36.54 10.55
N THR A 495 -25.31 37.64 9.90
CA THR A 495 -25.66 37.96 8.51
C THR A 495 -25.11 36.91 7.53
N ALA A 496 -25.70 36.78 6.35
CA ALA A 496 -25.22 35.83 5.33
C ALA A 496 -23.73 36.05 4.99
N SER A 497 -23.29 37.31 4.91
CA SER A 497 -21.88 37.68 4.70
C SER A 497 -20.98 37.33 5.89
N ALA A 498 -21.47 37.44 7.13
CA ALA A 498 -20.71 37.03 8.32
C ALA A 498 -20.47 35.51 8.34
N ARG A 499 -21.52 34.70 8.07
CA ARG A 499 -21.40 33.23 7.99
C ARG A 499 -20.45 32.80 6.87
N ARG A 500 -20.49 33.50 5.73
CA ARG A 500 -19.58 33.24 4.60
C ARG A 500 -18.13 33.56 4.95
N LEU A 501 -17.86 34.65 5.66
CA LEU A 501 -16.52 34.97 6.17
C LEU A 501 -16.02 33.95 7.20
N GLU A 502 -16.87 33.54 8.13
CA GLU A 502 -16.56 32.52 9.15
C GLU A 502 -16.23 31.17 8.50
N GLN A 503 -17.04 30.73 7.53
CA GLN A 503 -16.77 29.53 6.73
C GLN A 503 -15.46 29.64 5.93
N ARG A 504 -15.13 30.82 5.40
CA ARG A 504 -13.89 31.03 4.62
C ARG A 504 -12.64 31.01 5.50
N ASN A 505 -12.68 31.63 6.67
CA ASN A 505 -11.61 31.55 7.66
C ASN A 505 -11.45 30.11 8.15
N ARG A 506 -12.56 29.39 8.41
CA ARG A 506 -12.52 27.96 8.74
C ARG A 506 -11.93 27.10 7.63
N LEU A 507 -12.23 27.39 6.36
CA LEU A 507 -11.61 26.71 5.22
C LEU A 507 -10.10 26.96 5.19
N ALA A 508 -9.64 28.19 5.41
CA ALA A 508 -8.21 28.52 5.45
C ALA A 508 -7.47 27.79 6.60
N ASP A 509 -8.11 27.69 7.78
CA ASP A 509 -7.57 26.91 8.91
C ASP A 509 -7.50 25.41 8.56
N LEU A 510 -8.57 24.86 7.97
CA LEU A 510 -8.62 23.47 7.52
C LEU A 510 -7.59 23.15 6.43
N GLU A 511 -7.33 24.08 5.51
CA GLU A 511 -6.28 23.93 4.49
C GLU A 511 -4.89 23.88 5.12
N GLY A 512 -4.64 24.68 6.16
CA GLY A 512 -3.41 24.63 6.96
C GLY A 512 -3.25 23.31 7.72
N GLU A 513 -4.31 22.86 8.40
CA GLU A 513 -4.35 21.56 9.09
C GLU A 513 -4.17 20.39 8.12
N LEU A 514 -4.79 20.46 6.94
CA LEU A 514 -4.67 19.46 5.88
C LEU A 514 -3.26 19.37 5.31
N ALA A 515 -2.58 20.51 5.11
CA ALA A 515 -1.19 20.51 4.64
C ALA A 515 -0.27 19.79 5.64
N GLU A 516 -0.46 20.05 6.94
CA GLU A 516 0.28 19.39 8.01
C GLU A 516 -0.06 17.90 8.13
N ALA A 517 -1.35 17.54 8.03
CA ALA A 517 -1.81 16.16 8.06
C ALA A 517 -1.30 15.35 6.85
N ARG A 518 -1.30 15.93 5.65
CA ARG A 518 -0.74 15.31 4.44
C ARG A 518 0.76 15.08 4.56
N ARG A 519 1.51 16.02 5.15
CA ARG A 519 2.93 15.84 5.43
C ARG A 519 3.17 14.65 6.36
N LYS A 520 2.43 14.57 7.47
CA LYS A 520 2.51 13.43 8.41
C LYS A 520 2.10 12.11 7.76
N ALA A 521 1.06 12.10 6.92
CA ALA A 521 0.65 10.91 6.18
C ALA A 521 1.74 10.45 5.20
N MET A 522 2.38 11.37 4.49
CA MET A 522 3.49 11.06 3.59
C MET A 522 4.71 10.51 4.34
N GLU A 523 5.09 11.11 5.47
CA GLU A 523 6.18 10.62 6.32
C GLU A 523 5.90 9.21 6.87
N ALA A 524 4.69 8.98 7.38
CA ALA A 524 4.27 7.68 7.89
C ALA A 524 4.20 6.62 6.78
N ARG A 525 3.76 7.02 5.57
CA ARG A 525 3.74 6.15 4.39
C ARG A 525 5.14 5.75 3.95
N ASN A 526 6.06 6.71 3.85
CA ASN A 526 7.46 6.44 3.51
C ASN A 526 8.13 5.53 4.55
N ALA A 527 7.83 5.71 5.83
CA ALA A 527 8.33 4.85 6.89
C ALA A 527 7.79 3.41 6.78
N PHE A 528 6.50 3.26 6.46
CA PHE A 528 5.89 1.95 6.19
C PHE A 528 6.50 1.29 4.95
N ASP A 529 6.61 2.00 3.83
CA ASP A 529 7.17 1.45 2.58
C ASP A 529 8.64 1.02 2.78
N ALA A 530 9.44 1.80 3.50
CA ALA A 530 10.81 1.43 3.86
C ALA A 530 10.88 0.18 4.76
N ALA A 531 9.98 0.08 5.74
CA ALA A 531 9.90 -1.10 6.61
C ALA A 531 9.42 -2.35 5.84
N HIS A 532 8.49 -2.18 4.91
CA HIS A 532 7.98 -3.24 4.05
C HIS A 532 9.06 -3.80 3.11
N VAL A 533 9.81 -2.92 2.43
CA VAL A 533 10.95 -3.34 1.60
C VAL A 533 12.02 -4.06 2.42
N ALA A 534 12.31 -3.57 3.63
CA ALA A 534 13.26 -4.24 4.53
C ALA A 534 12.76 -5.63 4.97
N ALA A 535 11.46 -5.80 5.18
CA ALA A 535 10.86 -7.09 5.52
C ALA A 535 10.91 -8.09 4.35
N GLU A 536 10.65 -7.63 3.12
CA GLU A 536 10.80 -8.46 1.91
C GLU A 536 12.26 -8.90 1.69
N GLN A 537 13.21 -7.98 1.82
CA GLN A 537 14.64 -8.28 1.70
C GLN A 537 15.09 -9.30 2.76
N ALA A 538 14.66 -9.11 4.02
CA ALA A 538 14.99 -10.05 5.09
C ALA A 538 14.35 -11.43 4.89
N MET A 539 13.16 -11.49 4.28
CA MET A 539 12.52 -12.76 3.90
C MET A 539 13.28 -13.48 2.78
N GLN A 540 13.74 -12.76 1.75
CA GLN A 540 14.55 -13.34 0.68
C GLN A 540 15.91 -13.84 1.21
N GLU A 541 16.56 -13.08 2.09
CA GLU A 541 17.81 -13.49 2.73
C GLU A 541 17.61 -14.75 3.61
N GLU A 542 16.54 -14.82 4.41
CA GLU A 542 16.21 -16.00 5.21
C GLU A 542 15.99 -17.24 4.34
N GLN A 543 15.27 -17.11 3.22
CA GLN A 543 15.08 -18.20 2.26
C GLN A 543 16.41 -18.67 1.65
N ALA A 544 17.28 -17.74 1.28
CA ALA A 544 18.60 -18.04 0.73
C ALA A 544 19.49 -18.76 1.76
N ARG A 545 19.52 -18.29 3.01
CA ARG A 545 20.29 -18.92 4.09
C ARG A 545 19.75 -20.29 4.47
N ARG A 546 18.43 -20.49 4.49
CA ARG A 546 17.83 -21.81 4.70
C ARG A 546 18.09 -22.77 3.53
N ALA A 547 18.15 -22.28 2.30
CA ALA A 547 18.54 -23.10 1.15
C ALA A 547 20.01 -23.56 1.27
N ALA A 548 20.92 -22.63 1.59
CA ALA A 548 22.33 -22.95 1.83
C ALA A 548 22.52 -23.96 2.99
N LEU A 549 21.73 -23.84 4.07
CA LEU A 549 21.73 -24.82 5.16
C LEU A 549 21.32 -26.22 4.69
N ARG A 550 20.24 -26.35 3.90
CA ARG A 550 19.82 -27.65 3.35
C ARG A 550 20.88 -28.26 2.43
N GLU A 551 21.55 -27.43 1.63
CA GLU A 551 22.64 -27.88 0.77
C GLU A 551 23.83 -28.39 1.59
N ALA A 552 24.27 -27.63 2.61
CA ALA A 552 25.34 -28.03 3.51
C ALA A 552 25.01 -29.32 4.28
N GLN A 553 23.77 -29.47 4.77
CA GLN A 553 23.30 -30.70 5.42
C GLN A 553 23.27 -31.88 4.44
N GLY A 554 22.86 -31.66 3.19
CA GLY A 554 22.89 -32.67 2.13
C GLY A 554 24.30 -33.12 1.79
N GLU A 555 25.25 -32.19 1.67
CA GLU A 555 26.67 -32.50 1.45
C GLU A 555 27.27 -33.27 2.62
N ASN A 556 27.00 -32.84 3.86
CA ASN A 556 27.45 -33.53 5.07
C ASN A 556 26.93 -34.98 5.14
N ASN A 557 25.64 -35.20 4.86
CA ASN A 557 25.06 -36.54 4.85
C ASN A 557 25.68 -37.43 3.77
N ARG A 558 25.95 -36.90 2.56
CA ARG A 558 26.62 -37.67 1.50
C ARG A 558 28.03 -38.09 1.91
N ILE A 559 28.80 -37.19 2.51
CA ILE A 559 30.17 -37.48 2.98
C ILE A 559 30.12 -38.50 4.13
N ARG A 560 29.16 -38.36 5.06
CA ARG A 560 28.94 -39.31 6.16
C ARG A 560 28.57 -40.71 5.64
N ASP A 561 27.67 -40.81 4.66
CA ASP A 561 27.28 -42.07 4.05
C ASP A 561 28.45 -42.72 3.29
N ALA A 562 29.24 -41.91 2.58
CA ALA A 562 30.45 -42.36 1.92
C ALA A 562 31.46 -42.93 2.92
N LEU A 563 31.73 -42.22 4.03
CA LEU A 563 32.61 -42.68 5.11
C LEU A 563 32.10 -43.98 5.76
N ALA A 564 30.79 -44.05 6.07
CA ALA A 564 30.19 -45.26 6.65
C ALA A 564 30.25 -46.46 5.69
N SER A 565 30.27 -46.22 4.37
CA SER A 565 30.43 -47.28 3.36
C SER A 565 31.88 -47.79 3.27
N THR A 566 32.87 -46.90 3.32
CA THR A 566 34.29 -47.25 3.30
C THR A 566 34.72 -47.93 4.59
N GLU A 567 34.22 -47.48 5.75
CA GLU A 567 34.43 -48.16 7.04
C GLU A 567 33.86 -49.58 7.06
N ARG A 568 32.63 -49.77 6.54
CA ARG A 568 32.02 -51.11 6.40
C ARG A 568 32.84 -52.01 5.48
N ALA A 569 33.33 -51.48 4.35
CA ALA A 569 34.15 -52.24 3.41
C ALA A 569 35.52 -52.61 4.01
N ALA A 570 36.12 -51.75 4.83
CA ALA A 570 37.35 -52.03 5.56
C ALA A 570 37.13 -53.09 6.66
N SER A 571 36.06 -52.97 7.43
CA SER A 571 35.73 -53.91 8.52
C SER A 571 35.37 -55.31 8.00
N ALA A 572 34.66 -55.42 6.88
CA ALA A 572 34.33 -56.71 6.25
C ALA A 572 35.54 -57.44 5.65
N GLN A 573 36.61 -56.71 5.33
CA GLN A 573 37.87 -57.30 4.87
C GLN A 573 38.74 -57.77 6.06
N LEU A 574 38.79 -56.96 7.13
CA LEU A 574 39.45 -57.32 8.39
C LEU A 574 38.83 -58.57 9.05
N SER A 575 37.54 -58.83 8.86
CA SER A 575 36.88 -60.04 9.35
C SER A 575 37.05 -61.28 8.46
N ARG A 576 37.64 -61.13 7.26
CA ARG A 576 37.96 -62.24 6.34
C ARG A 576 39.42 -62.72 6.49
N LEU A 577 40.25 -61.94 7.17
CA LEU A 577 41.52 -62.35 7.75
C LEU A 577 41.24 -63.14 9.04
#